data_AF-A0A4S5EQR4-F1
#
_entry.id   AF-A0A4S5EQR4-F1
#
_cell.length_a   1.000
_cell.length_b   1.000
_cell.length_c   1.000
_cell.angle_alpha   90.00
_cell.angle_beta   90.00
_cell.angle_gamma   90.00
#
_symmetry.space_group_name_H-M   'P 1'
#
loop_
_entity.id
_entity.type
_entity.pdbx_description
1 polymer ?
#
loop_
_entity_poly.entity_id
_entity_poly.type
_entity_poly.pdbx_seq_one_letter_code
_entity_poly.pdbx_strand_id
1 'polypeptide(L)'
;MAVMGALHMPADTPDVITGDASFNTYLRGLTGGSEGDGGPGLLGHLVIYNVTGVEKATPDELRTWFEELGLSEAYLAGPPRADAAFEKATSSARARYPLGGRGRGHASTGQTVSLMMRNVARDETRMVRHLVRELADHADETLSYEVRVAVAEFVRLTGPAVPEGSGTMTLTAETDTVAGLDVAEQTTITELLAAVEADFADRSQYVGADRLRKLLRDYVEQQLAGVRIHAGVYFVHHRHTDALAALRELARRLGAELTRVPLPDAGEMRSMVDGAFDAKAQADLESLARDIARLQADGPKAYQVRQVHRRYTAVAAAAEQYQSDLDTQLTATVATLELVQAQMASLMMSAADPEQQATHRQPPRTPGPTNSRSPP
;
A
#
# COMPACT_ATOMS: atom_id res chain seq x y z
N MET A 1 -28.31 -26.85 1.60
CA MET A 1 -27.84 -25.47 1.38
C MET A 1 -28.96 -24.53 1.79
N ALA A 2 -28.91 -24.04 3.01
CA ALA A 2 -29.83 -23.00 3.47
C ALA A 2 -29.26 -21.66 2.99
N VAL A 3 -30.00 -20.94 2.16
CA VAL A 3 -29.73 -19.54 1.88
C VAL A 3 -29.95 -18.82 3.21
N MET A 4 -28.88 -18.54 3.95
CA MET A 4 -28.95 -17.59 5.06
C MET A 4 -29.37 -16.28 4.42
N GLY A 5 -30.65 -15.91 4.61
CA GLY A 5 -31.15 -14.62 4.19
C GLY A 5 -30.27 -13.56 4.82
N ALA A 6 -29.50 -12.85 3.98
CA ALA A 6 -28.71 -11.72 4.43
C ALA A 6 -29.65 -10.79 5.17
N LEU A 7 -29.41 -10.62 6.48
CA LEU A 7 -30.05 -9.58 7.27
C LEU A 7 -29.74 -8.27 6.56
N HIS A 8 -30.71 -7.79 5.78
CA HIS A 8 -30.67 -6.48 5.15
C HIS A 8 -30.74 -5.47 6.28
N MET A 9 -29.58 -5.17 6.87
CA MET A 9 -29.41 -4.04 7.77
C MET A 9 -29.78 -2.82 6.95
N PRO A 10 -30.83 -2.06 7.31
CA PRO A 10 -31.24 -0.91 6.52
C PRO A 10 -30.06 0.06 6.41
N ALA A 11 -29.79 0.48 5.18
CA ALA A 11 -28.66 1.34 4.81
C ALA A 11 -28.58 2.61 5.68
N ASP A 12 -29.71 3.04 6.24
CA ASP A 12 -29.88 4.30 6.96
C ASP A 12 -29.69 4.20 8.48
N THR A 13 -29.30 3.04 9.02
CA THR A 13 -29.07 2.94 10.47
C THR A 13 -27.72 3.59 10.83
N PRO A 14 -27.67 4.64 11.67
CA PRO A 14 -26.40 5.24 12.08
C PRO A 14 -25.55 4.22 12.84
N ASP A 15 -24.25 4.23 12.56
CA ASP A 15 -23.29 3.26 13.13
C ASP A 15 -22.99 3.56 14.60
N VAL A 16 -23.16 4.81 14.98
CA VAL A 16 -22.93 5.29 16.34
C VAL A 16 -24.25 5.23 17.09
N ILE A 17 -24.33 4.28 18.02
CA ILE A 17 -25.40 4.25 19.03
C ILE A 17 -24.76 4.70 20.34
N THR A 18 -25.27 5.79 20.90
CA THR A 18 -24.82 6.29 22.21
C THR A 18 -25.83 5.90 23.29
N GLY A 19 -25.46 6.10 24.57
CA GLY A 19 -26.42 6.00 25.67
C GLY A 19 -27.48 7.12 25.69
N ASP A 20 -27.38 8.10 24.79
CA ASP A 20 -28.27 9.25 24.72
C ASP A 20 -29.36 9.03 23.64
N ALA A 21 -30.60 8.82 24.10
CA ALA A 21 -31.74 8.61 23.23
C ALA A 21 -32.05 9.82 22.33
N SER A 22 -31.78 11.04 22.79
CA SER A 22 -32.03 12.25 22.01
C SER A 22 -31.05 12.35 20.83
N PHE A 23 -29.78 12.06 21.08
CA PHE A 23 -28.75 12.02 20.04
C PHE A 23 -29.00 10.90 19.02
N ASN A 24 -29.37 9.70 19.48
CA ASN A 24 -29.73 8.60 18.56
C ASN A 24 -30.96 8.94 17.70
N THR A 25 -31.93 9.67 18.26
CA THR A 25 -33.10 10.15 17.52
C THR A 25 -32.70 11.17 16.46
N TYR A 26 -31.82 12.11 16.83
CA TYR A 26 -31.24 13.08 15.89
C TYR A 26 -30.48 12.39 14.74
N LEU A 27 -29.61 11.42 15.04
CA LEU A 27 -28.87 10.67 14.02
C LEU A 27 -29.79 9.92 13.06
N ARG A 28 -30.86 9.31 13.58
CA ARG A 28 -31.89 8.65 12.73
C ARG A 28 -32.68 9.65 11.91
N GLY A 29 -32.95 10.84 12.44
CA GLY A 29 -33.60 11.93 11.70
C GLY A 29 -32.74 12.42 10.54
N LEU A 30 -31.42 12.52 10.74
CA LEU A 30 -30.48 12.88 9.68
C LEU A 30 -30.40 11.83 8.56
N THR A 31 -30.41 10.54 8.90
CA THR A 31 -30.25 9.48 7.91
C THR A 31 -31.57 9.02 7.28
N GLY A 32 -32.70 9.19 7.97
CA GLY A 32 -34.03 8.76 7.51
C GLY A 32 -34.93 9.88 6.99
N GLY A 33 -34.49 11.14 7.04
CA GLY A 33 -35.28 12.28 6.58
C GLY A 33 -35.42 12.31 5.06
N SER A 34 -36.62 12.05 4.55
CA SER A 34 -36.99 12.47 3.19
C SER A 34 -36.83 13.98 3.08
N GLU A 35 -36.40 14.49 1.92
CA GLU A 35 -36.03 15.90 1.61
C GLU A 35 -37.09 17.00 1.92
N GLY A 36 -38.17 16.70 2.65
CA GLY A 36 -39.28 17.62 2.92
C GLY A 36 -39.51 18.05 4.37
N ASP A 37 -38.82 17.51 5.38
CA ASP A 37 -39.23 17.69 6.80
C ASP A 37 -38.38 18.70 7.60
N GLY A 38 -37.91 19.77 6.96
CA GLY A 38 -37.34 20.97 7.61
C GLY A 38 -36.05 20.80 8.43
N GLY A 39 -35.50 19.58 8.53
CA GLY A 39 -34.19 19.31 9.13
C GLY A 39 -33.02 19.63 8.18
N PRO A 40 -31.80 19.87 8.70
CA PRO A 40 -30.62 19.93 7.85
C PRO A 40 -30.48 18.59 7.12
N GLY A 41 -30.40 18.62 5.79
CA GLY A 41 -30.23 17.42 4.98
C GLY A 41 -28.94 16.67 5.34
N LEU A 42 -28.73 15.49 4.74
CA LEU A 42 -27.50 14.73 4.91
C LEU A 42 -26.49 15.14 3.84
N LEU A 43 -25.38 15.77 4.22
CA LEU A 43 -24.30 16.08 3.29
C LEU A 43 -23.55 14.80 2.87
N GLY A 44 -23.27 13.94 3.84
CA GLY A 44 -22.55 12.69 3.63
C GLY A 44 -22.12 12.05 4.93
N HIS A 45 -20.98 11.37 4.90
CA HIS A 45 -20.43 10.65 6.03
C HIS A 45 -18.95 10.95 6.21
N LEU A 46 -18.51 11.11 7.46
CA LEU A 46 -17.12 10.97 7.84
C LEU A 46 -16.81 9.48 8.04
N VAL A 47 -15.84 8.97 7.31
CA VAL A 47 -15.43 7.57 7.29
C VAL A 47 -14.08 7.44 7.94
N ILE A 48 -14.01 6.56 8.92
CA ILE A 48 -12.80 6.19 9.66
C ILE A 48 -12.69 4.68 9.55
N TYR A 49 -11.52 4.16 9.17
CA TYR A 49 -11.29 2.72 9.16
C TYR A 49 -10.02 2.38 9.92
N ASN A 50 -10.06 1.23 10.58
CA ASN A 50 -8.95 0.65 11.31
C ASN A 50 -8.75 -0.81 10.88
N VAL A 51 -7.49 -1.16 10.63
CA VAL A 51 -7.10 -2.50 10.17
C VAL A 51 -6.09 -3.03 11.17
N THR A 52 -6.59 -3.64 12.23
CA THR A 52 -5.83 -4.25 13.32
C THR A 52 -6.33 -5.66 13.55
N GLY A 53 -5.42 -6.64 13.59
CA GLY A 53 -5.81 -8.04 13.87
C GLY A 53 -6.73 -8.63 12.82
N VAL A 54 -6.39 -8.46 11.53
CA VAL A 54 -7.21 -8.97 10.43
C VAL A 54 -7.32 -10.48 10.44
N GLU A 55 -8.52 -10.97 10.15
CA GLU A 55 -8.74 -12.36 9.85
C GLU A 55 -8.03 -12.73 8.54
N LYS A 56 -7.57 -13.98 8.46
CA LYS A 56 -6.85 -14.48 7.31
C LYS A 56 -7.83 -14.65 6.15
N ALA A 57 -7.67 -13.83 5.10
CA ALA A 57 -8.48 -13.91 3.90
C ALA A 57 -7.61 -14.26 2.68
N THR A 58 -8.03 -15.26 1.93
CA THR A 58 -7.44 -15.62 0.63
C THR A 58 -7.96 -14.69 -0.48
N PRO A 59 -7.26 -14.59 -1.63
CA PRO A 59 -7.74 -13.80 -2.76
C PRO A 59 -9.12 -14.21 -3.29
N ASP A 60 -9.43 -15.51 -3.26
CA ASP A 60 -10.69 -16.03 -3.76
C ASP A 60 -11.86 -15.76 -2.80
N GLU A 61 -11.61 -15.83 -1.48
CA GLU A 61 -12.58 -15.37 -0.48
C GLU A 61 -12.87 -13.87 -0.63
N LEU A 62 -11.82 -13.05 -0.81
CA LEU A 62 -12.00 -11.61 -1.05
C LEU A 62 -12.83 -11.35 -2.30
N ARG A 63 -12.56 -12.06 -3.41
CA ARG A 63 -13.34 -11.92 -4.65
C ARG A 63 -14.80 -12.29 -4.42
N THR A 64 -15.05 -13.39 -3.72
CA THR A 64 -16.40 -13.86 -3.40
C THR A 64 -17.14 -12.82 -2.57
N TRP A 65 -16.50 -12.24 -1.55
CA TRP A 65 -17.12 -11.18 -0.75
C TRP A 65 -17.36 -9.89 -1.55
N PHE A 66 -16.48 -9.53 -2.48
CA PHE A 66 -16.72 -8.38 -3.37
C PHE A 66 -17.94 -8.59 -4.25
N GLU A 67 -18.07 -9.77 -4.86
CA GLU A 67 -19.23 -10.14 -5.69
C GLU A 67 -20.53 -10.13 -4.87
N GLU A 68 -20.54 -10.78 -3.71
CA GLU A 68 -21.69 -10.83 -2.80
C GLU A 68 -22.15 -9.44 -2.33
N LEU A 69 -21.20 -8.53 -2.11
CA LEU A 69 -21.46 -7.19 -1.60
C LEU A 69 -21.66 -6.15 -2.72
N GLY A 70 -21.57 -6.55 -3.99
CA GLY A 70 -21.68 -5.64 -5.14
C GLY A 70 -20.56 -4.60 -5.20
N LEU A 71 -19.38 -4.92 -4.67
CA LEU A 71 -18.21 -4.04 -4.67
C LEU A 71 -17.42 -4.19 -5.98
N SER A 72 -16.79 -3.12 -6.44
CA SER A 72 -16.00 -3.13 -7.68
C SER A 72 -14.71 -3.95 -7.54
N GLU A 73 -14.59 -5.03 -8.30
CA GLU A 73 -13.40 -5.90 -8.32
C GLU A 73 -12.12 -5.19 -8.79
N ALA A 74 -12.23 -4.02 -9.43
CA ALA A 74 -11.07 -3.22 -9.84
C ALA A 74 -10.17 -2.81 -8.65
N TYR A 75 -10.70 -2.88 -7.43
CA TYR A 75 -10.02 -2.54 -6.18
C TYR A 75 -9.57 -3.76 -5.38
N LEU A 76 -9.80 -4.99 -5.87
CA LEU A 76 -9.29 -6.18 -5.21
C LEU A 76 -7.77 -6.12 -5.08
N ALA A 77 -7.27 -6.52 -3.92
CA ALA A 77 -5.85 -6.69 -3.73
C ALA A 77 -5.38 -7.83 -4.65
N GLY A 78 -4.31 -7.57 -5.42
CA GLY A 78 -3.68 -8.62 -6.20
C GLY A 78 -3.21 -9.79 -5.32
N PRO A 79 -3.00 -10.99 -5.90
CA PRO A 79 -2.62 -12.18 -5.15
C PRO A 79 -1.33 -11.93 -4.34
N PRO A 80 -1.18 -12.56 -3.16
CA PRO A 80 0.06 -12.51 -2.40
C PRO A 80 1.23 -12.94 -3.29
N ARG A 81 2.32 -12.19 -3.19
CA ARG A 81 3.54 -12.51 -3.94
C ARG A 81 4.43 -13.39 -3.07
N ALA A 82 4.73 -14.59 -3.53
CA ALA A 82 5.54 -15.55 -2.79
C ALA A 82 6.98 -15.03 -2.60
N ASP A 83 7.54 -14.30 -3.57
CA ASP A 83 8.87 -13.69 -3.43
C ASP A 83 8.92 -12.65 -2.30
N ALA A 84 7.92 -11.77 -2.22
CA ALA A 84 7.79 -10.81 -1.12
C ALA A 84 7.50 -11.49 0.22
N ALA A 85 6.75 -12.60 0.22
CA ALA A 85 6.52 -13.43 1.41
C ALA A 85 7.84 -14.03 1.92
N PHE A 86 8.66 -14.59 1.03
CA PHE A 86 9.99 -15.11 1.36
C PHE A 86 10.89 -14.04 1.97
N GLU A 87 10.96 -12.86 1.34
CA GLU A 87 11.79 -11.77 1.83
C GLU A 87 11.35 -11.31 3.23
N LYS A 88 10.03 -11.17 3.46
CA LYS A 88 9.52 -10.78 4.79
C LYS A 88 9.79 -11.85 5.85
N ALA A 89 9.46 -13.11 5.55
CA ALA A 89 9.61 -14.22 6.50
C ALA A 89 11.06 -14.45 6.91
N THR A 90 11.99 -14.35 5.96
CA THR A 90 13.41 -14.50 6.28
C THR A 90 14.01 -13.22 6.88
N SER A 91 13.55 -12.01 6.52
CA SER A 91 14.09 -10.76 7.11
C SER A 91 13.71 -10.56 8.58
N SER A 92 12.57 -11.09 9.01
CA SER A 92 12.14 -11.03 10.42
C SER A 92 12.79 -12.10 11.30
N ALA A 93 13.40 -13.13 10.68
CA ALA A 93 14.00 -14.26 11.37
C ALA A 93 15.30 -13.87 12.07
N ARG A 94 15.20 -13.62 13.37
CA ARG A 94 16.33 -13.32 14.25
C ARG A 94 16.10 -13.85 15.65
N ALA A 95 17.16 -14.32 16.29
CA ALA A 95 17.17 -14.66 17.70
C ALA A 95 18.48 -14.18 18.34
N ARG A 96 18.42 -13.73 19.58
CA ARG A 96 19.62 -13.32 20.34
C ARG A 96 19.54 -13.89 21.74
N TYR A 97 20.59 -14.57 22.18
CA TYR A 97 20.64 -15.21 23.50
C TYR A 97 22.07 -15.25 24.06
N PRO A 98 22.24 -15.20 25.39
CA PRO A 98 23.56 -15.29 26.01
C PRO A 98 24.12 -16.71 25.92
N LEU A 99 25.42 -16.83 25.69
CA LEU A 99 26.20 -18.05 25.79
C LEU A 99 26.96 -18.06 27.12
N GLY A 100 26.82 -19.14 27.90
CA GLY A 100 27.40 -19.27 29.24
C GLY A 100 26.36 -19.11 30.36
N GLY A 101 26.43 -19.98 31.37
CA GLY A 101 25.45 -20.04 32.45
C GLY A 101 25.39 -18.75 33.27
N ARG A 102 24.18 -18.40 33.74
CA ARG A 102 23.95 -17.34 34.75
C ARG A 102 24.56 -17.73 36.10
N GLY A 103 25.89 -17.78 36.18
CA GLY A 103 26.60 -17.93 37.44
C GLY A 103 26.33 -16.71 38.31
N ARG A 104 25.80 -16.92 39.53
CA ARG A 104 25.38 -15.89 40.50
C ARG A 104 26.49 -14.94 41.00
N GLY A 105 27.67 -14.89 40.39
CA GLY A 105 28.85 -14.24 40.97
C GLY A 105 29.79 -13.45 40.06
N HIS A 106 29.63 -13.44 38.73
CA HIS A 106 30.53 -12.66 37.86
C HIS A 106 29.76 -11.93 36.76
N ALA A 107 29.83 -10.60 36.80
CA ALA A 107 29.05 -9.69 35.98
C ALA A 107 29.73 -9.25 34.67
N SER A 108 30.63 -10.03 34.04
CA SER A 108 31.42 -9.44 32.94
C SER A 108 32.02 -10.35 31.84
N THR A 109 31.60 -11.60 31.64
CA THR A 109 32.20 -12.45 30.56
C THR A 109 31.23 -13.42 29.85
N GLY A 110 29.97 -13.04 29.66
CA GLY A 110 29.05 -13.77 28.77
C GLY A 110 29.27 -13.42 27.29
N GLN A 111 29.49 -14.42 26.45
CA GLN A 111 29.37 -14.22 25.01
C GLN A 111 27.88 -14.09 24.65
N THR A 112 27.55 -13.41 23.57
CA THR A 112 26.18 -13.38 23.05
C THR A 112 26.16 -14.02 21.67
N VAL A 113 25.17 -14.89 21.42
CA VAL A 113 24.90 -15.41 20.09
C VAL A 113 23.79 -14.60 19.45
N SER A 114 23.98 -14.25 18.19
CA SER A 114 22.94 -13.72 17.31
C SER A 114 22.73 -14.69 16.15
N LEU A 115 21.50 -15.14 15.96
CA LEU A 115 21.05 -15.85 14.77
C LEU A 115 20.33 -14.85 13.87
N MET A 116 20.73 -14.73 12.61
CA MET A 116 20.04 -13.85 11.67
C MET A 116 20.19 -14.30 10.21
N MET A 117 19.19 -14.00 9.39
CA MET A 117 19.26 -14.25 7.96
C MET A 117 20.08 -13.16 7.26
N ARG A 118 21.08 -13.57 6.47
CA ARG A 118 21.92 -12.70 5.62
C ARG A 118 21.63 -12.96 4.15
N ASN A 119 21.59 -11.90 3.35
CA ASN A 119 21.48 -12.00 1.89
C ASN A 119 22.78 -12.52 1.29
N VAL A 120 22.69 -13.52 0.41
CA VAL A 120 23.86 -14.12 -0.24
C VAL A 120 23.82 -13.92 -1.74
N ALA A 121 22.68 -14.24 -2.35
CA ALA A 121 22.49 -14.08 -3.79
C ALA A 121 21.05 -13.65 -4.08
N ARG A 122 20.88 -12.82 -5.10
CA ARG A 122 19.59 -12.44 -5.67
C ARG A 122 19.76 -12.24 -7.16
N ASP A 123 19.05 -13.04 -7.94
CA ASP A 123 19.01 -12.95 -9.39
C ASP A 123 17.55 -13.07 -9.89
N GLU A 124 17.38 -13.09 -11.22
CA GLU A 124 16.07 -13.19 -11.87
C GLU A 124 15.37 -14.52 -11.63
N THR A 125 16.10 -15.56 -11.23
CA THR A 125 15.61 -16.93 -11.08
C THR A 125 15.49 -17.35 -9.62
N ARG A 126 16.27 -16.76 -8.71
CA ARG A 126 16.28 -17.17 -7.31
C ARG A 126 16.74 -16.10 -6.33
N MET A 127 16.45 -16.35 -5.05
CA MET A 127 16.95 -15.60 -3.92
C MET A 127 17.51 -16.58 -2.89
N VAL A 128 18.70 -16.31 -2.37
CA VAL A 128 19.37 -17.16 -1.39
C VAL A 128 19.74 -16.33 -0.17
N ARG A 129 19.32 -16.81 1.01
CA ARG A 129 19.67 -16.27 2.31
C ARG A 129 20.26 -17.37 3.17
N HIS A 130 21.27 -17.04 3.96
CA HIS A 130 21.83 -17.95 4.95
C HIS A 130 21.41 -17.52 6.34
N LEU A 131 20.96 -18.46 7.16
CA LEU A 131 20.91 -18.24 8.60
C LEU A 131 22.34 -18.36 9.12
N VAL A 132 22.88 -17.26 9.63
CA VAL A 132 24.22 -17.22 10.22
C VAL A 132 24.10 -17.13 11.73
N ARG A 133 25.05 -17.79 12.39
CA ARG A 133 25.31 -17.68 13.82
C ARG A 133 26.52 -16.79 14.00
N GLU A 134 26.35 -15.68 14.70
CA GLU A 134 27.39 -14.70 15.02
C GLU A 134 27.64 -14.71 16.54
N LEU A 135 28.91 -14.75 16.94
CA LEU A 135 29.33 -14.60 18.34
C LEU A 135 29.89 -13.19 18.57
N ALA A 136 29.32 -12.49 19.56
CA ALA A 136 29.84 -11.23 20.05
C ALA A 136 30.39 -11.41 21.47
N ASP A 137 31.62 -10.92 21.70
CA ASP A 137 32.16 -10.75 23.05
C ASP A 137 31.57 -9.50 23.72
N HIS A 138 31.69 -9.40 25.05
CA HIS A 138 31.11 -8.26 25.81
C HIS A 138 31.75 -6.90 25.51
N ALA A 139 32.90 -6.86 24.84
CA ALA A 139 33.50 -5.61 24.41
C ALA A 139 32.94 -5.14 23.06
N ASP A 140 32.19 -6.01 22.34
CA ASP A 140 31.80 -5.82 20.94
C ASP A 140 33.02 -5.51 20.04
N GLU A 141 34.23 -5.81 20.51
CA GLU A 141 35.49 -5.48 19.85
C GLU A 141 35.88 -6.55 18.82
N THR A 142 35.40 -7.79 19.00
CA THR A 142 35.66 -8.91 18.08
C THR A 142 34.37 -9.64 17.72
N LEU A 143 33.77 -9.26 16.59
CA LEU A 143 32.79 -10.10 15.89
C LEU A 143 33.54 -11.29 15.31
N SER A 144 33.41 -12.46 15.95
CA SER A 144 34.11 -13.65 15.49
C SER A 144 33.10 -14.72 15.08
N TYR A 145 33.31 -15.21 13.85
CA TYR A 145 32.68 -16.38 13.23
C TYR A 145 31.24 -16.18 12.76
N GLU A 146 31.07 -16.06 11.44
CA GLU A 146 29.82 -16.34 10.74
C GLU A 146 29.78 -17.84 10.43
N VAL A 147 29.09 -18.61 11.26
CA VAL A 147 28.83 -20.03 10.94
C VAL A 147 27.48 -20.12 10.27
N ARG A 148 27.44 -20.63 9.04
CA ARG A 148 26.19 -20.93 8.34
C ARG A 148 25.51 -22.12 9.01
N VAL A 149 24.31 -21.92 9.53
CA VAL A 149 23.52 -22.97 10.20
C VAL A 149 22.31 -23.41 9.37
N ALA A 150 21.86 -22.61 8.40
CA ALA A 150 20.84 -23.01 7.44
C ALA A 150 20.91 -22.19 6.15
N VAL A 151 20.28 -22.70 5.09
CA VAL A 151 20.10 -22.05 3.78
C VAL A 151 18.61 -21.97 3.48
N ALA A 152 18.13 -20.76 3.21
CA ALA A 152 16.81 -20.49 2.68
C ALA A 152 16.96 -20.09 1.21
N GLU A 153 16.45 -20.91 0.30
CA GLU A 153 16.44 -20.65 -1.15
C GLU A 153 15.00 -20.47 -1.63
N PHE A 154 14.75 -19.42 -2.39
CA PHE A 154 13.50 -19.21 -3.10
C PHE A 154 13.76 -19.30 -4.60
N VAL A 155 13.11 -20.26 -5.26
CA VAL A 155 13.19 -20.43 -6.70
C VAL A 155 11.96 -19.79 -7.33
N ARG A 156 12.17 -18.80 -8.19
CA ARG A 156 11.11 -18.12 -8.93
C ARG A 156 10.59 -19.06 -10.01
N LEU A 157 9.26 -19.19 -10.08
CA LEU A 157 8.64 -19.86 -11.21
C LEU A 157 8.60 -18.88 -12.38
N THR A 158 9.05 -19.33 -13.55
CA THR A 158 9.05 -18.53 -14.78
C THR A 158 8.10 -19.15 -15.80
N GLY A 159 7.31 -18.30 -16.45
CA GLY A 159 6.38 -18.73 -17.49
C GLY A 159 5.35 -17.64 -17.80
N PRO A 160 4.83 -17.58 -19.03
CA PRO A 160 3.87 -16.55 -19.43
C PRO A 160 2.52 -16.65 -18.69
N ALA A 161 2.19 -17.84 -18.17
CA ALA A 161 0.97 -18.09 -17.39
C ALA A 161 1.20 -18.05 -15.87
N VAL A 162 2.43 -17.79 -15.41
CA VAL A 162 2.78 -17.78 -13.99
C VAL A 162 2.65 -16.35 -13.47
N PRO A 163 1.88 -16.12 -12.39
CA PRO A 163 1.79 -14.80 -11.78
C PRO A 163 3.18 -14.26 -11.37
N GLU A 164 3.38 -12.95 -11.49
CA GLU A 164 4.64 -12.33 -11.10
C GLU A 164 4.90 -12.56 -9.60
N GLY A 165 6.12 -12.99 -9.27
CA GLY A 165 6.53 -13.25 -7.90
C GLY A 165 6.12 -14.62 -7.35
N SER A 166 5.55 -15.50 -8.17
CA SER A 166 5.37 -16.92 -7.82
C SER A 166 6.71 -17.64 -7.69
N GLY A 167 6.76 -18.63 -6.80
CA GLY A 167 7.95 -19.41 -6.52
C GLY A 167 7.76 -20.33 -5.34
N THR A 168 8.79 -21.12 -5.06
CA THR A 168 8.81 -22.06 -3.95
C THR A 168 10.01 -21.78 -3.06
N MET A 169 9.79 -21.81 -1.75
CA MET A 169 10.86 -21.76 -0.76
C MET A 169 11.32 -23.18 -0.42
N THR A 170 12.63 -23.35 -0.25
CA THR A 170 13.25 -24.51 0.39
C THR A 170 14.12 -24.00 1.53
N LEU A 171 13.97 -24.59 2.71
CA LEU A 171 14.74 -24.25 3.89
C LEU A 171 15.49 -25.50 4.37
N THR A 172 16.81 -25.46 4.37
CA THR A 172 17.66 -26.61 4.69
C THR A 172 18.62 -26.25 5.82
N ALA A 173 18.55 -26.97 6.95
CA ALA A 173 19.50 -26.83 8.03
C ALA A 173 20.82 -27.54 7.70
N GLU A 174 21.94 -26.96 8.12
CA GLU A 174 23.26 -27.58 8.04
C GLU A 174 23.42 -28.57 9.19
N THR A 175 22.97 -29.82 8.98
CA THR A 175 22.81 -30.81 10.05
C THR A 175 24.07 -31.04 10.87
N ASP A 176 25.24 -31.18 10.21
CA ASP A 176 26.50 -31.42 10.91
C ASP A 176 26.92 -30.22 11.78
N THR A 177 26.73 -29.01 11.25
CA THR A 177 26.99 -27.77 11.98
C THR A 177 26.08 -27.63 13.19
N VAL A 178 24.77 -27.85 13.00
CA VAL A 178 23.77 -27.72 14.05
C VAL A 178 23.95 -28.81 15.11
N ALA A 179 24.25 -30.05 14.73
CA ALA A 179 24.49 -31.16 15.65
C ALA A 179 25.73 -30.94 16.56
N GLY A 180 26.68 -30.12 16.12
CA GLY A 180 27.85 -29.72 16.91
C GLY A 180 27.56 -28.65 17.98
N LEU A 181 26.37 -28.03 17.96
CA LEU A 181 25.97 -27.00 18.94
C LEU A 181 25.31 -27.63 20.17
N ASP A 182 25.13 -26.84 21.23
CA ASP A 182 24.37 -27.31 22.40
C ASP A 182 22.88 -27.52 22.08
N VAL A 183 22.21 -28.36 22.89
CA VAL A 183 20.81 -28.74 22.67
C VAL A 183 19.85 -27.54 22.71
N ALA A 184 20.15 -26.51 23.50
CA ALA A 184 19.30 -25.32 23.60
C ALA A 184 19.41 -24.45 22.33
N GLU A 185 20.61 -24.31 21.79
CA GLU A 185 20.87 -23.65 20.50
C GLU A 185 20.20 -24.43 19.35
N GLN A 186 20.34 -25.76 19.32
CA GLN A 186 19.67 -26.61 18.32
C GLN A 186 18.15 -26.40 18.34
N THR A 187 17.56 -26.34 19.54
CA THR A 187 16.13 -26.09 19.73
C THR A 187 15.74 -24.71 19.20
N THR A 188 16.50 -23.68 19.56
CA THR A 188 16.23 -22.30 19.11
C THR A 188 16.34 -22.16 17.59
N ILE A 189 17.33 -22.80 16.96
CA ILE A 189 17.47 -22.83 15.49
C ILE A 189 16.27 -23.53 14.87
N THR A 190 15.89 -24.70 15.38
CA THR A 190 14.75 -25.47 14.86
C THR A 190 13.44 -24.69 14.96
N GLU A 191 13.18 -24.06 16.10
CA GLU A 191 12.01 -23.19 16.30
C GLU A 191 12.01 -21.99 15.36
N LEU A 192 13.17 -21.35 15.17
CA LEU A 192 13.31 -20.22 14.26
C LEU A 192 13.05 -20.64 12.80
N LEU A 193 13.56 -21.79 12.36
CA LEU A 193 13.33 -22.31 11.01
C LEU A 193 11.85 -22.67 10.80
N ALA A 194 11.22 -23.33 11.78
CA ALA A 194 9.78 -23.63 11.73
C ALA A 194 8.93 -22.35 11.67
N ALA A 195 9.32 -21.30 12.40
CA ALA A 195 8.65 -20.00 12.34
C ALA A 195 8.78 -19.33 10.95
N VAL A 196 9.94 -19.46 10.29
CA VAL A 196 10.14 -18.96 8.92
C VAL A 196 9.25 -19.70 7.92
N GLU A 197 9.16 -21.03 8.01
CA GLU A 197 8.29 -21.83 7.15
C GLU A 197 6.82 -21.48 7.34
N ALA A 198 6.38 -21.36 8.59
CA ALA A 198 5.00 -20.97 8.91
C ALA A 198 4.67 -19.55 8.41
N ASP A 199 5.55 -18.57 8.62
CA ASP A 199 5.33 -17.19 8.16
C ASP A 199 5.37 -17.09 6.63
N PHE A 200 6.23 -17.86 5.95
CA PHE A 200 6.23 -17.95 4.49
C PHE A 200 4.92 -18.56 3.95
N ALA A 201 4.49 -19.69 4.51
CA ALA A 201 3.24 -20.35 4.12
C ALA A 201 2.04 -19.42 4.32
N ASP A 202 1.96 -18.75 5.47
CA ASP A 202 0.90 -17.80 5.77
C ASP A 202 0.87 -16.63 4.77
N ARG A 203 2.01 -15.96 4.58
CA ARG A 203 2.11 -14.77 3.71
C ARG A 203 1.97 -15.06 2.22
N SER A 204 2.20 -16.30 1.80
CA SER A 204 2.01 -16.72 0.41
C SER A 204 0.55 -17.08 0.11
N GLN A 205 -0.23 -17.43 1.14
CA GLN A 205 -1.63 -17.82 1.02
C GLN A 205 -2.60 -16.65 1.27
N TYR A 206 -2.32 -15.81 2.27
CA TYR A 206 -3.27 -14.82 2.77
C TYR A 206 -2.88 -13.38 2.43
N VAL A 207 -3.89 -12.53 2.26
CA VAL A 207 -3.68 -11.10 2.02
C VAL A 207 -3.36 -10.39 3.33
N GLY A 208 -2.13 -9.87 3.42
CA GLY A 208 -1.68 -9.18 4.64
C GLY A 208 -2.41 -7.87 4.94
N ALA A 209 -2.44 -7.47 6.21
CA ALA A 209 -3.13 -6.28 6.72
C ALA A 209 -2.78 -4.98 5.97
N ASP A 210 -1.53 -4.78 5.55
CA ASP A 210 -1.14 -3.57 4.80
C ASP A 210 -1.81 -3.48 3.43
N ARG A 211 -2.00 -4.63 2.77
CA ARG A 211 -2.70 -4.69 1.48
C ARG A 211 -4.19 -4.48 1.66
N LEU A 212 -4.79 -5.04 2.71
CA LEU A 212 -6.20 -4.79 3.06
C LEU A 212 -6.44 -3.32 3.42
N ARG A 213 -5.54 -2.70 4.18
CA ARG A 213 -5.59 -1.26 4.50
C ARG A 213 -5.48 -0.41 3.25
N LYS A 214 -4.60 -0.80 2.31
CA LYS A 214 -4.51 -0.14 1.00
C LYS A 214 -5.80 -0.32 0.20
N LEU A 215 -6.37 -1.52 0.17
CA LEU A 215 -7.62 -1.81 -0.51
C LEU A 215 -8.76 -0.92 0.01
N LEU A 216 -8.98 -0.88 1.33
CA LEU A 216 -10.04 -0.06 1.92
C LEU A 216 -9.82 1.43 1.62
N ARG A 217 -8.58 1.91 1.76
CA ARG A 217 -8.24 3.31 1.43
C ARG A 217 -8.52 3.62 -0.03
N ASP A 218 -7.98 2.81 -0.94
CA ASP A 218 -8.07 3.07 -2.38
C ASP A 218 -9.54 3.01 -2.83
N TYR A 219 -10.35 2.12 -2.24
CA TYR A 219 -11.80 2.08 -2.47
C TYR A 219 -12.49 3.37 -2.01
N VAL A 220 -12.22 3.81 -0.77
CA VAL A 220 -12.79 5.07 -0.25
C VAL A 220 -12.36 6.27 -1.08
N GLU A 221 -11.06 6.42 -1.36
CA GLU A 221 -10.53 7.60 -2.05
C GLU A 221 -10.92 7.63 -3.54
N GLN A 222 -10.92 6.49 -4.24
CA GLN A 222 -11.05 6.47 -5.69
C GLN A 222 -12.43 6.02 -6.17
N GLN A 223 -13.00 4.96 -5.58
CA GLN A 223 -14.33 4.47 -5.99
C GLN A 223 -15.46 5.33 -5.43
N LEU A 224 -15.29 5.79 -4.18
CA LEU A 224 -16.32 6.58 -3.49
C LEU A 224 -16.04 8.08 -3.52
N ALA A 225 -15.01 8.51 -4.26
CA ALA A 225 -14.53 9.89 -4.29
C ALA A 225 -14.45 10.48 -2.86
N GLY A 226 -13.71 9.79 -2.00
CA GLY A 226 -13.51 10.23 -0.62
C GLY A 226 -12.53 11.39 -0.53
N VAL A 227 -12.91 12.49 0.12
CA VAL A 227 -12.04 13.63 0.41
C VAL A 227 -11.42 13.46 1.78
N ARG A 228 -10.10 13.46 1.87
CA ARG A 228 -9.42 13.37 3.16
C ARG A 228 -9.51 14.71 3.90
N ILE A 229 -10.28 14.74 5.00
CA ILE A 229 -10.41 15.92 5.87
C ILE A 229 -9.22 16.00 6.83
N HIS A 230 -8.86 14.86 7.42
CA HIS A 230 -7.73 14.72 8.34
C HIS A 230 -7.00 13.39 8.12
N ALA A 231 -5.91 13.15 8.84
CA ALA A 231 -5.24 11.86 8.79
C ALA A 231 -6.16 10.72 9.26
N GLY A 232 -6.50 9.82 8.34
CA GLY A 232 -7.39 8.68 8.62
C GLY A 232 -8.88 9.00 8.65
N VAL A 233 -9.29 10.23 8.29
CA VAL A 233 -10.69 10.64 8.25
C VAL A 233 -11.04 11.16 6.85
N TYR A 234 -12.06 10.57 6.24
CA TYR A 234 -12.51 10.89 4.89
C TYR A 234 -13.95 11.34 4.90
N PHE A 235 -14.28 12.41 4.18
CA PHE A 235 -15.65 12.71 3.82
C PHE A 235 -16.04 11.92 2.58
N VAL A 236 -17.20 11.29 2.60
CA VAL A 236 -17.80 10.58 1.48
C VAL A 236 -19.25 11.04 1.32
N HIS A 237 -19.61 11.46 0.11
CA HIS A 237 -20.94 12.01 -0.19
C HIS A 237 -22.07 11.00 0.06
N HIS A 238 -23.26 11.47 0.45
CA HIS A 238 -24.39 10.59 0.82
C HIS A 238 -24.87 9.68 -0.31
N ARG A 239 -24.64 10.03 -1.58
CA ARG A 239 -24.95 9.15 -2.74
C ARG A 239 -24.25 7.78 -2.69
N HIS A 240 -23.18 7.66 -1.91
CA HIS A 240 -22.39 6.43 -1.75
C HIS A 240 -22.77 5.62 -0.50
N THR A 241 -23.91 5.92 0.14
CA THR A 241 -24.32 5.29 1.41
C THR A 241 -24.39 3.77 1.32
N ASP A 242 -24.96 3.21 0.25
CA ASP A 242 -25.05 1.76 0.05
C ASP A 242 -23.67 1.11 -0.12
N ALA A 243 -22.81 1.73 -0.94
CA ALA A 243 -21.46 1.24 -1.16
C ALA A 243 -20.60 1.31 0.12
N LEU A 244 -20.80 2.33 0.96
CA LEU A 244 -20.18 2.40 2.29
C LEU A 244 -20.70 1.31 3.23
N ALA A 245 -22.00 1.01 3.20
CA ALA A 245 -22.58 -0.06 4.00
C ALA A 245 -22.00 -1.43 3.59
N ALA A 246 -21.86 -1.67 2.28
CA ALA A 246 -21.19 -2.85 1.74
C ALA A 246 -19.71 -2.91 2.14
N LEU A 247 -18.98 -1.79 2.03
CA LEU A 247 -17.56 -1.73 2.43
C LEU A 247 -17.37 -1.95 3.94
N ARG A 248 -18.32 -1.50 4.77
CA ARG A 248 -18.33 -1.78 6.20
C ARG A 248 -18.51 -3.26 6.49
N GLU A 249 -19.43 -3.91 5.80
CA GLU A 249 -19.65 -5.34 5.95
C GLU A 249 -18.41 -6.13 5.52
N LEU A 250 -17.73 -5.72 4.44
CA LEU A 250 -16.43 -6.28 4.07
C LEU A 250 -15.40 -6.10 5.20
N ALA A 251 -15.26 -4.88 5.75
CA ALA A 251 -14.33 -4.63 6.85
C ALA A 251 -14.62 -5.55 8.04
N ARG A 252 -15.88 -5.72 8.41
CA ARG A 252 -16.31 -6.63 9.48
C ARG A 252 -15.89 -8.08 9.21
N ARG A 253 -16.07 -8.58 7.98
CA ARG A 253 -15.63 -9.94 7.57
C ARG A 253 -14.12 -10.12 7.63
N LEU A 254 -13.37 -9.03 7.50
CA LEU A 254 -11.91 -9.03 7.63
C LEU A 254 -11.43 -8.92 9.08
N GLY A 255 -12.32 -8.82 10.06
CA GLY A 255 -11.95 -8.43 11.43
C GLY A 255 -11.42 -6.99 11.53
N ALA A 256 -11.66 -6.16 10.50
CA ALA A 256 -11.36 -4.75 10.49
C ALA A 256 -12.58 -3.92 10.91
N GLU A 257 -12.35 -2.65 11.20
CA GLU A 257 -13.41 -1.72 11.59
C GLU A 257 -13.53 -0.62 10.53
N LEU A 258 -14.76 -0.31 10.13
CA LEU A 258 -15.09 0.86 9.34
C LEU A 258 -16.31 1.54 9.96
N THR A 259 -16.10 2.75 10.45
CA THR A 259 -17.11 3.56 11.12
C THR A 259 -17.49 4.70 10.20
N ARG A 260 -18.80 4.88 9.96
CA ARG A 260 -19.35 6.06 9.30
C ARG A 260 -20.08 6.95 10.31
N VAL A 261 -19.77 8.24 10.29
CA VAL A 261 -20.43 9.26 11.12
C VAL A 261 -21.20 10.18 10.18
N PRO A 262 -22.54 10.26 10.26
CA PRO A 262 -23.31 11.12 9.37
C PRO A 262 -22.95 12.58 9.59
N LEU A 263 -22.83 13.33 8.50
CA LEU A 263 -22.47 14.74 8.49
C LEU A 263 -23.68 15.56 8.01
N PRO A 264 -24.27 16.41 8.85
CA PRO A 264 -25.39 17.25 8.44
C PRO A 264 -24.95 18.29 7.39
N ASP A 265 -25.83 18.62 6.47
CA ASP A 265 -25.68 19.73 5.53
C ASP A 265 -25.94 21.06 6.24
N ALA A 266 -24.97 21.43 7.07
CA ALA A 266 -24.89 22.71 7.75
C ALA A 266 -23.73 23.51 7.15
N GLY A 267 -23.89 24.85 7.09
CA GLY A 267 -22.90 25.73 6.47
C GLY A 267 -21.46 25.56 6.99
N GLU A 268 -21.29 25.33 8.30
CA GLU A 268 -19.98 25.07 8.90
C GLU A 268 -19.36 23.73 8.42
N MET A 269 -20.17 22.66 8.36
CA MET A 269 -19.71 21.34 7.93
C MET A 269 -19.37 21.33 6.45
N ARG A 270 -20.19 22.02 5.64
CA ARG A 270 -19.96 22.25 4.22
C ARG A 270 -18.66 23.03 3.98
N SER A 271 -18.46 24.14 4.69
CA SER A 271 -17.21 24.92 4.61
C SER A 271 -15.96 24.10 4.97
N MET A 272 -16.06 23.19 5.95
CA MET A 272 -14.99 22.26 6.29
C MET A 272 -14.68 21.29 5.13
N VAL A 273 -15.71 20.73 4.50
CA VAL A 273 -15.56 19.82 3.36
C VAL A 273 -14.99 20.56 2.14
N ASP A 274 -15.51 21.75 1.84
CA ASP A 274 -15.02 22.61 0.76
C ASP A 274 -13.52 22.91 0.94
N GLY A 275 -13.11 23.33 2.14
CA GLY A 275 -11.69 23.62 2.43
C GLY A 275 -10.77 22.40 2.30
N ALA A 276 -11.24 21.21 2.70
CA ALA A 276 -10.48 19.98 2.53
C ALA A 276 -10.39 19.55 1.05
N PHE A 277 -11.47 19.77 0.29
CA PHE A 277 -11.47 19.53 -1.14
C PHE A 277 -10.49 20.45 -1.86
N ASP A 278 -10.55 21.76 -1.60
CA ASP A 278 -9.65 22.76 -2.19
C ASP A 278 -8.19 22.41 -1.92
N ALA A 279 -7.87 22.05 -0.67
CA ALA A 279 -6.53 21.61 -0.30
C ALA A 279 -6.08 20.36 -1.07
N LYS A 280 -6.97 19.38 -1.25
CA LYS A 280 -6.68 18.17 -2.03
C LYS A 280 -6.48 18.49 -3.52
N ALA A 281 -7.38 19.26 -4.12
CA ALA A 281 -7.32 19.62 -5.53
C ALA A 281 -6.05 20.42 -5.82
N GLN A 282 -5.70 21.38 -4.96
CA GLN A 282 -4.46 22.13 -5.06
C GLN A 282 -3.23 21.22 -4.97
N ALA A 283 -3.17 20.30 -3.99
CA ALA A 283 -2.04 19.38 -3.85
C ALA A 283 -1.89 18.44 -5.07
N ASP A 284 -2.99 17.96 -5.63
CA ASP A 284 -2.99 17.12 -6.83
C ASP A 284 -2.50 17.90 -8.06
N LEU A 285 -2.97 19.15 -8.24
CA LEU A 285 -2.56 20.04 -9.35
C LEU A 285 -1.10 20.48 -9.22
N GLU A 286 -0.61 20.78 -8.02
CA GLU A 286 0.80 21.08 -7.75
C GLU A 286 1.71 19.87 -8.00
N SER A 287 1.26 18.66 -7.64
CA SER A 287 1.97 17.44 -8.00
C SER A 287 2.02 17.26 -9.52
N LEU A 288 0.91 17.49 -10.23
CA LEU A 288 0.86 17.39 -11.69
C LEU A 288 1.78 18.41 -12.36
N ALA A 289 1.76 19.67 -11.92
CA ALA A 289 2.62 20.72 -12.44
C ALA A 289 4.11 20.37 -12.27
N ARG A 290 4.51 19.81 -11.11
CA ARG A 290 5.88 19.32 -10.88
C ARG A 290 6.26 18.17 -11.81
N ASP A 291 5.34 17.22 -12.02
CA ASP A 291 5.58 16.11 -12.93
C ASP A 291 5.72 16.58 -14.39
N ILE A 292 4.89 17.53 -14.83
CA ILE A 292 4.98 18.16 -16.16
C ILE A 292 6.34 18.86 -16.31
N ALA A 293 6.72 19.71 -15.35
CA ALA A 293 7.99 20.44 -15.39
C ALA A 293 9.20 19.49 -15.46
N ARG A 294 9.17 18.39 -14.68
CA ARG A 294 10.21 17.36 -14.73
C ARG A 294 10.29 16.69 -16.11
N LEU A 295 9.14 16.33 -16.69
CA LEU A 295 9.10 15.70 -18.03
C LEU A 295 9.58 16.65 -19.13
N GLN A 296 9.30 17.96 -19.01
CA GLN A 296 9.82 18.97 -19.94
C GLN A 296 11.35 19.06 -19.88
N ALA A 297 11.93 18.99 -18.67
CA ALA A 297 13.39 19.05 -18.48
C ALA A 297 14.11 17.77 -18.96
N ASP A 298 13.55 16.59 -18.67
CA ASP A 298 14.18 15.30 -18.97
C ASP A 298 14.02 14.84 -20.43
N GLY A 299 13.15 15.51 -21.20
CA GLY A 299 12.74 15.11 -22.54
C GLY A 299 11.57 14.11 -22.48
N PRO A 300 10.34 14.53 -22.84
CA PRO A 300 9.14 13.74 -22.56
C PRO A 300 9.06 12.49 -23.43
N LYS A 301 8.92 11.32 -22.81
CA LYS A 301 8.57 10.10 -23.53
C LYS A 301 7.05 10.01 -23.70
N ALA A 302 6.58 9.57 -24.87
CA ALA A 302 5.15 9.52 -25.19
C ALA A 302 4.29 8.78 -24.14
N TYR A 303 4.83 7.71 -23.51
CA TYR A 303 4.09 7.00 -22.46
C TYR A 303 3.93 7.82 -21.17
N GLN A 304 4.93 8.64 -20.81
CA GLN A 304 4.88 9.49 -19.62
C GLN A 304 3.86 10.61 -19.81
N VAL A 305 3.84 11.22 -21.00
CA VAL A 305 2.84 12.24 -21.35
C VAL A 305 1.42 11.69 -21.25
N ARG A 306 1.17 10.48 -21.79
CA ARG A 306 -0.14 9.80 -21.64
C ARG A 306 -0.52 9.56 -20.19
N GLN A 307 0.45 9.18 -19.34
CA GLN A 307 0.21 8.95 -17.92
C GLN A 307 -0.17 10.24 -17.18
N VAL A 308 0.55 11.34 -17.43
CA VAL A 308 0.22 12.64 -16.81
C VAL A 308 -1.11 13.18 -17.33
N HIS A 309 -1.39 13.05 -18.63
CA HIS A 309 -2.69 13.42 -19.19
C HIS A 309 -3.84 12.64 -18.53
N ARG A 310 -3.71 11.32 -18.38
CA ARG A 310 -4.72 10.49 -17.69
C ARG A 310 -4.96 10.98 -16.26
N ARG A 311 -3.90 11.34 -15.53
CA ARG A 311 -4.03 11.88 -14.17
C ARG A 311 -4.71 13.26 -14.17
N TYR A 312 -4.37 14.15 -15.09
CA TYR A 312 -5.05 15.43 -15.25
C TYR A 312 -6.54 15.25 -15.49
N THR A 313 -6.94 14.38 -16.44
CA THR A 313 -8.36 14.10 -16.71
C THR A 313 -9.07 13.55 -15.47
N ALA A 314 -8.41 12.69 -14.68
CA ALA A 314 -8.98 12.17 -13.44
C ALA A 314 -9.20 13.26 -12.39
N VAL A 315 -8.25 14.19 -12.23
CA VAL A 315 -8.39 15.33 -11.30
C VAL A 315 -9.49 16.28 -11.76
N ALA A 316 -9.57 16.57 -13.06
CA ALA A 316 -10.61 17.43 -13.63
C ALA A 316 -12.02 16.83 -13.45
N ALA A 317 -12.18 15.54 -13.77
CA ALA A 317 -13.45 14.82 -13.60
C ALA A 317 -13.87 14.75 -12.13
N ALA A 318 -12.91 14.53 -11.21
CA ALA A 318 -13.19 14.57 -9.79
C ALA A 318 -13.69 15.96 -9.37
N ALA A 319 -12.98 17.03 -9.75
CA ALA A 319 -13.38 18.40 -9.41
C ALA A 319 -14.78 18.75 -9.94
N GLU A 320 -15.11 18.37 -11.17
CA GLU A 320 -16.45 18.55 -11.75
C GLU A 320 -17.52 17.79 -10.94
N GLN A 321 -17.24 16.53 -10.59
CA GLN A 321 -18.13 15.71 -9.78
C GLN A 321 -18.40 16.34 -8.41
N TYR A 322 -17.38 16.89 -7.74
CA TYR A 322 -17.57 17.59 -6.46
C TYR A 322 -18.33 18.89 -6.58
N GLN A 323 -18.09 19.69 -7.62
CA GLN A 323 -18.89 20.90 -7.87
C GLN A 323 -20.37 20.54 -8.04
N SER A 324 -20.66 19.44 -8.73
CA SER A 324 -22.01 18.93 -8.87
C SER A 324 -22.60 18.41 -7.56
N ASP A 325 -21.81 17.72 -6.74
CA ASP A 325 -22.29 17.11 -5.48
C ASP A 325 -22.55 18.15 -4.39
N LEU A 326 -21.66 19.14 -4.31
CA LEU A 326 -21.77 20.19 -3.31
C LEU A 326 -22.59 21.37 -3.83
N ASP A 327 -22.90 21.52 -5.11
CA ASP A 327 -23.52 22.75 -5.62
C ASP A 327 -22.69 24.00 -5.25
N THR A 328 -21.35 23.85 -5.29
CA THR A 328 -20.39 24.90 -4.96
C THR A 328 -19.55 25.24 -6.19
N GLN A 329 -19.31 26.54 -6.44
CA GLN A 329 -18.39 26.99 -7.47
C GLN A 329 -16.94 27.06 -6.94
N LEU A 330 -16.04 26.26 -7.51
CA LEU A 330 -14.63 26.21 -7.10
C LEU A 330 -13.75 27.06 -8.03
N THR A 331 -13.92 28.37 -7.97
CA THR A 331 -13.28 29.32 -8.90
C THR A 331 -11.75 29.20 -8.93
N ALA A 332 -11.11 28.98 -7.78
CA ALA A 332 -9.65 28.85 -7.70
C ALA A 332 -9.15 27.54 -8.36
N THR A 333 -9.88 26.44 -8.17
CA THR A 333 -9.56 25.14 -8.78
C THR A 333 -9.68 25.19 -10.30
N VAL A 334 -10.71 25.86 -10.82
CA VAL A 334 -10.93 26.03 -12.27
C VAL A 334 -9.76 26.78 -12.92
N ALA A 335 -9.36 27.93 -12.36
CA ALA A 335 -8.23 28.70 -12.88
C ALA A 335 -6.92 27.89 -12.88
N THR A 336 -6.70 27.08 -11.83
CA THR A 336 -5.51 26.23 -11.74
C THR A 336 -5.55 25.07 -12.75
N LEU A 337 -6.73 24.49 -12.98
CA LEU A 337 -6.94 23.46 -14.01
C LEU A 337 -6.63 23.99 -15.42
N GLU A 338 -7.05 25.22 -15.75
CA GLU A 338 -6.75 25.87 -17.03
C GLU A 338 -5.25 26.09 -17.22
N LEU A 339 -4.54 26.52 -16.17
CA LEU A 339 -3.09 26.69 -16.22
C LEU A 339 -2.37 25.35 -16.47
N VAL A 340 -2.75 24.30 -15.74
CA VAL A 340 -2.18 22.95 -15.92
C VAL A 340 -2.51 22.39 -17.31
N GLN A 341 -3.70 22.68 -17.85
CA GLN A 341 -4.08 22.31 -19.20
C GLN A 341 -3.19 22.97 -20.26
N ALA A 342 -2.89 24.26 -20.11
CA ALA A 342 -1.99 24.98 -21.00
C ALA A 342 -0.56 24.41 -20.96
N GLN A 343 -0.06 24.06 -19.77
CA GLN A 343 1.24 23.40 -19.60
C GLN A 343 1.25 22.00 -20.25
N MET A 344 0.16 21.24 -20.11
CA MET A 344 -0.01 19.92 -20.73
C MET A 344 -0.01 20.01 -22.26
N ALA A 345 -0.71 20.99 -22.82
CA ALA A 345 -0.74 21.20 -24.27
C ALA A 345 0.67 21.47 -24.82
N SER A 346 1.45 22.31 -24.13
CA SER A 346 2.87 22.56 -24.47
C SER A 346 3.72 21.28 -24.38
N LEU A 347 3.52 20.45 -23.35
CA LEU A 347 4.19 19.15 -23.23
C LEU A 347 3.84 18.20 -24.39
N MET A 348 2.57 18.15 -24.81
CA MET A 348 2.13 17.30 -25.91
C MET A 348 2.71 17.74 -27.25
N MET A 349 2.79 19.05 -27.50
CA MET A 349 3.41 19.61 -28.71
C MET A 349 4.90 19.25 -28.78
N SER A 350 5.64 19.40 -27.68
CA SER A 350 7.07 19.06 -27.65
C SER A 350 7.36 17.56 -27.80
N ALA A 351 6.45 16.68 -27.36
CA ALA A 351 6.59 15.23 -27.56
C ALA A 351 6.24 14.77 -28.99
N ALA A 352 5.47 15.57 -29.74
CA ALA A 352 5.06 15.27 -31.11
C ALA A 352 6.11 15.64 -32.17
N ASP A 353 7.19 16.33 -31.78
CA ASP A 353 8.26 16.83 -32.66
C ASP A 353 9.58 16.04 -32.48
N PRO A 354 9.64 14.73 -32.79
CA PRO A 354 10.85 13.92 -32.61
C PRO A 354 11.98 14.33 -33.56
N GLU A 355 11.69 15.01 -34.68
CA GLU A 355 12.68 15.38 -35.70
C GLU A 355 13.63 16.50 -35.24
N GLN A 356 13.20 17.40 -34.34
CA GLN A 356 14.07 18.48 -33.82
C GLN A 356 15.05 18.00 -32.73
N GLN A 357 14.71 16.96 -31.97
CA GLN A 357 15.63 16.42 -30.95
C GLN A 357 16.75 15.56 -31.54
N ALA A 358 16.52 14.92 -32.69
CA ALA A 358 17.56 14.16 -33.40
C ALA A 358 18.64 15.08 -34.01
N THR A 359 18.30 16.31 -34.35
CA THR A 359 19.21 17.28 -34.98
C THR A 359 20.11 18.01 -33.97
N HIS A 360 19.75 18.05 -32.68
CA HIS A 360 20.55 18.72 -31.64
C HIS A 360 21.47 17.79 -30.83
N ARG A 361 21.42 16.47 -31.06
CA ARG A 361 22.34 15.48 -30.48
C ARG A 361 23.42 15.02 -31.44
N GLN A 362 23.81 15.82 -32.44
CA GLN A 362 25.07 15.57 -33.13
C GLN A 362 26.23 15.91 -32.17
N PRO A 363 27.04 14.93 -31.74
CA PRO A 363 28.22 15.23 -30.95
C PRO A 363 29.14 16.16 -31.77
N PRO A 364 29.83 17.12 -31.13
CA PRO A 364 30.81 17.94 -31.84
C PRO A 364 31.77 16.99 -32.55
N ARG A 365 31.82 17.08 -33.89
CA ARG A 365 32.77 16.32 -34.70
C ARG A 365 34.15 16.60 -34.14
N THR A 366 34.73 15.62 -33.45
CA THR A 366 36.12 15.67 -33.04
C THR A 366 36.96 15.78 -34.31
N PRO A 367 37.81 16.81 -34.45
CA PRO A 367 38.70 16.93 -35.61
C PRO A 367 39.62 15.70 -35.63
N GLY A 368 39.57 14.94 -36.72
CA GLY A 368 40.34 13.71 -36.88
C GLY A 368 41.85 13.98 -36.84
N PRO A 369 42.65 13.04 -36.31
CA PRO A 369 44.10 13.20 -36.22
C PRO A 369 44.73 13.25 -37.61
N THR A 370 45.45 14.34 -37.89
CA THR A 370 46.32 14.49 -39.05
C THR A 370 47.49 13.51 -38.95
N ASN A 371 47.48 12.46 -39.76
CA ASN A 371 48.59 11.52 -39.92
C ASN A 371 49.69 12.15 -40.79
N SER A 372 50.72 12.72 -40.16
CA SER A 372 52.00 13.06 -40.81
C SER A 372 52.94 11.86 -40.77
N ARG A 373 53.08 11.17 -41.92
CA ARG A 373 54.16 10.21 -42.19
C ARG A 373 55.44 10.97 -42.55
N SER A 374 56.54 10.69 -41.83
CA SER A 374 57.91 11.01 -42.29
C SER A 374 58.54 9.76 -42.92
N PRO A 375 59.25 9.86 -44.06
CA PRO A 375 60.06 8.78 -44.64
C PRO A 375 61.54 8.91 -44.21
N PRO A 376 62.42 7.95 -44.60
CA PRO A 376 63.56 7.47 -43.79
C PRO A 376 64.82 8.35 -43.77
#